data_AF-A0A016WTL1-F1
#
_entry.id   AF-A0A016WTL1-F1
#
_cell.length_a   1.000
_cell.length_b   1.000
_cell.length_c   1.000
_cell.angle_alpha   90.00
_cell.angle_beta   90.00
_cell.angle_gamma   90.00
#
_symmetry.space_group_name_H-M   'P 1'
#
loop_
_entity.id
_entity.type
_entity.pdbx_description
1 polymer ?
#
loop_
_entity_poly.entity_id
_entity_poly.type
_entity_poly.pdbx_seq_one_letter_code
_entity_poly.pdbx_strand_id
1 'polypeptide(L)'
;MYRTNITKDIEDYVRGCRNCQEVAKAPLKTELFSWPNEKQPWSRVHIDYAGPLNGMMFLVIVDAHSKWSEIIEMTSTTSAATIRQLTRLFASSAIQLLRCPTTEASSLLRSLRSSAAQKA
;
A
#
# COMPACT_ATOMS: atom_id res chain seq x y z
N MET A 1 -33.17 -11.57 -37.53
CA MET A 1 -32.12 -10.70 -38.10
C MET A 1 -31.24 -10.22 -36.97
N TYR A 2 -30.01 -10.71 -36.86
CA TYR A 2 -29.01 -10.14 -35.95
C TYR A 2 -28.25 -9.08 -36.76
N ARG A 3 -28.27 -7.82 -36.31
CA ARG A 3 -27.59 -6.73 -37.02
C ARG A 3 -26.14 -6.72 -36.53
N THR A 4 -25.20 -7.02 -37.42
CA THR A 4 -23.79 -7.30 -37.11
C THR A 4 -22.95 -6.07 -36.72
N ASN A 5 -23.57 -4.92 -36.46
CA ASN A 5 -22.84 -3.66 -36.22
C ASN A 5 -23.53 -2.67 -35.27
N ILE A 6 -24.52 -3.11 -34.48
CA ILE A 6 -25.27 -2.21 -33.57
C ILE A 6 -24.34 -1.50 -32.59
N THR A 7 -23.34 -2.20 -32.05
CA THR A 7 -22.40 -1.64 -31.08
C THR A 7 -21.66 -0.43 -31.66
N LYS A 8 -21.16 -0.55 -32.89
CA LYS A 8 -20.45 0.54 -33.57
C LYS A 8 -21.37 1.73 -33.84
N ASP A 9 -22.59 1.47 -34.28
CA ASP A 9 -23.59 2.53 -34.54
C ASP A 9 -23.90 3.31 -33.25
N ILE A 10 -23.99 2.62 -32.10
CA ILE A 10 -24.21 3.25 -30.79
C ILE A 10 -22.97 4.05 -30.37
N GLU A 11 -21.77 3.50 -30.52
CA GLU A 11 -20.52 4.20 -30.19
C GLU A 11 -20.36 5.49 -30.99
N ASP A 12 -20.62 5.44 -32.30
CA ASP A 12 -20.53 6.61 -33.19
C ASP A 12 -21.59 7.66 -32.83
N TYR A 13 -22.81 7.22 -32.51
CA TYR A 13 -23.88 8.12 -32.05
C TYR A 13 -23.52 8.83 -30.73
N VAL A 14 -23.03 8.09 -29.73
CA VAL A 14 -22.65 8.64 -28.43
C VAL A 14 -21.42 9.56 -28.56
N ARG A 15 -20.49 9.25 -29.48
CA ARG A 15 -19.33 10.09 -29.77
C ARG A 15 -19.72 11.44 -30.38
N GLY A 16 -20.75 11.49 -31.22
CA GLY A 16 -21.27 12.71 -31.81
C GLY A 16 -22.23 13.52 -30.91
N CYS A 17 -22.78 12.91 -29.86
CA CYS A 17 -23.75 13.56 -28.99
C CYS A 17 -23.08 14.53 -28.00
N ARG A 18 -23.29 15.84 -28.19
CA ARG A 18 -22.75 16.90 -27.33
C ARG A 18 -23.06 16.70 -25.84
N ASN A 19 -24.32 16.44 -25.49
CA ASN A 19 -24.73 16.25 -24.10
C ASN A 19 -24.03 15.03 -23.47
N CYS A 20 -23.78 13.97 -24.24
CA CYS A 20 -23.05 12.80 -23.76
C CYS A 20 -21.57 13.12 -23.55
N GLN A 21 -20.95 13.93 -24.42
CA GLN A 21 -19.55 14.34 -24.28
C GLN A 21 -19.35 15.30 -23.08
N GLU A 22 -20.30 16.20 -22.81
CA GLU A 22 -20.22 17.14 -21.67
C GLU A 22 -20.24 16.44 -20.31
N VAL A 23 -20.92 15.29 -20.20
CA VAL A 23 -20.95 14.47 -18.97
C VAL A 23 -20.00 13.28 -19.00
N ALA A 24 -19.24 13.11 -20.09
CA ALA A 24 -18.32 11.99 -20.22
C ALA A 24 -17.21 12.08 -19.16
N LYS A 25 -16.75 10.91 -18.71
CA LYS A 25 -15.57 10.86 -17.82
C LYS A 25 -14.38 11.46 -18.55
N ALA A 26 -13.66 12.35 -17.86
CA ALA A 26 -12.40 12.87 -18.38
C ALA A 26 -11.47 11.69 -18.71
N PRO A 27 -10.80 11.70 -19.87
CA PRO A 27 -9.80 10.69 -20.17
C PRO A 27 -8.69 10.73 -19.12
N LEU A 28 -8.10 9.57 -18.83
CA LEU A 28 -6.92 9.50 -17.97
C LEU A 28 -5.84 10.38 -18.59
N LYS A 29 -5.48 11.48 -17.93
CA LYS A 29 -4.55 12.49 -18.45
C LYS A 29 -3.13 11.95 -18.65
N THR A 30 -2.79 10.85 -17.96
CA THR A 30 -1.47 10.22 -18.00
C THR A 30 -1.58 8.77 -17.56
N GLU A 31 -0.64 7.95 -18.03
CA GLU A 31 -0.41 6.63 -17.48
C GLU A 31 0.07 6.75 -16.03
N LEU A 32 -0.49 5.93 -15.13
CA LEU A 32 -0.07 5.87 -13.74
C LEU A 32 1.17 4.98 -13.63
N PHE A 33 2.32 5.58 -13.36
CA PHE A 33 3.53 4.83 -13.04
C PHE A 33 3.48 4.36 -11.59
N SER A 34 3.55 3.04 -11.40
CA SER A 34 3.71 2.47 -10.07
C SER A 34 5.14 2.68 -9.56
N TRP A 35 5.29 2.87 -8.26
CA TRP A 35 6.60 2.89 -7.63
C TRP A 35 7.30 1.53 -7.79
N PRO A 36 8.63 1.51 -8.02
CA PRO A 36 9.35 0.24 -8.09
C PRO A 36 9.33 -0.42 -6.72
N ASN A 37 9.15 -1.75 -6.73
CA ASN A 37 9.20 -2.56 -5.51
C ASN A 37 10.56 -2.45 -4.84
N GLU A 38 10.53 -2.31 -3.52
CA GLU A 38 11.72 -2.21 -2.68
C GLU A 38 12.36 -3.59 -2.51
N LYS A 39 13.69 -3.64 -2.43
CA LYS A 39 14.43 -4.90 -2.29
C LYS A 39 14.74 -5.28 -0.84
N GLN A 40 14.68 -4.32 0.08
CA GLN A 40 15.04 -4.52 1.48
C GLN A 40 14.03 -3.81 2.40
N PRO A 41 13.73 -4.37 3.58
CA PRO A 41 12.95 -3.68 4.62
C PRO A 41 13.53 -2.31 4.93
N TRP A 42 12.67 -1.36 5.28
CA TRP A 42 13.03 0.01 5.68
C TRP A 42 13.75 0.84 4.59
N SER A 43 13.75 0.40 3.33
CA SER A 43 14.31 1.18 2.21
C SER A 43 13.42 2.33 1.77
N ARG A 44 12.10 2.17 1.89
CA ARG A 44 11.10 3.21 1.63
C ARG A 44 10.00 3.07 2.66
N VAL A 45 9.71 4.16 3.36
CA VAL A 45 8.69 4.20 4.41
C VAL A 45 7.68 5.28 4.05
N HIS A 46 6.41 4.91 4.04
CA HIS A 46 5.30 5.85 3.89
C HIS A 46 4.86 6.31 5.27
N ILE A 47 4.81 7.61 5.49
CA ILE A 47 4.41 8.21 6.76
C ILE A 47 3.31 9.21 6.46
N ASP A 48 2.16 9.04 7.09
CA ASP A 48 1.04 9.95 6.94
C ASP A 48 0.24 10.08 8.24
N TYR A 49 -0.54 11.15 8.35
CA TYR A 49 -1.48 11.33 9.44
C TYR A 49 -2.88 10.89 9.02
N ALA A 50 -3.52 10.07 9.85
CA ALA A 50 -4.91 9.71 9.74
C ALA A 50 -5.72 10.33 10.88
N GLY A 51 -6.85 10.98 10.57
CA GLY A 51 -7.76 11.53 11.57
C GLY A 51 -8.46 12.82 11.15
N PRO A 52 -9.21 13.45 12.07
CA PRO A 52 -9.41 13.04 13.46
C PRO A 52 -10.44 11.92 13.61
N LEU A 53 -10.06 10.81 14.25
CA LEU A 53 -10.98 9.74 14.65
C LEU A 53 -11.19 9.86 16.16
N ASN A 54 -12.44 10.11 16.58
CA ASN A 54 -12.79 10.40 17.99
C ASN A 54 -11.97 11.54 18.61
N GLY A 55 -11.64 12.57 17.82
CA GLY A 55 -10.84 13.72 18.26
C GLY A 55 -9.34 13.46 18.37
N MET A 56 -8.87 12.27 17.98
CA MET A 56 -7.47 11.88 18.02
C MET A 56 -6.88 11.77 16.61
N MET A 57 -5.60 12.12 16.50
CA MET A 57 -4.82 11.97 15.27
C MET A 57 -3.91 10.75 15.41
N PHE A 58 -3.66 10.06 14.31
CA PHE A 58 -2.82 8.87 14.26
C PHE A 58 -1.72 9.07 13.24
N LEU A 59 -0.48 8.81 13.63
CA LEU A 59 0.65 8.74 12.71
C LEU A 59 0.77 7.30 12.21
N VAL A 60 0.51 7.10 10.93
CA VAL A 60 0.57 5.79 10.27
C VAL A 60 1.88 5.70 9.50
N ILE A 61 2.66 4.67 9.80
CA ILE A 61 3.98 4.45 9.25
C ILE A 61 4.00 3.07 8.62
N VAL A 62 4.24 2.98 7.31
CA VAL A 62 4.20 1.73 6.56
C VAL A 62 5.52 1.50 5.84
N ASP A 63 6.17 0.38 6.11
CA ASP A 63 7.31 -0.07 5.32
C ASP A 63 6.83 -0.61 3.97
N ALA A 64 7.33 -0.03 2.88
CA ALA A 64 6.88 -0.35 1.53
C ALA A 64 7.27 -1.78 1.12
N HIS A 65 8.39 -2.32 1.66
CA HIS A 65 8.85 -3.67 1.35
C HIS A 65 8.03 -4.75 2.07
N SER A 66 8.01 -4.72 3.41
CA SER A 66 7.37 -5.75 4.23
C SER A 66 5.85 -5.55 4.39
N LYS A 67 5.34 -4.38 4.00
CA LYS A 67 3.97 -3.93 4.30
C LYS A 67 3.66 -3.88 5.80
N TRP A 68 4.69 -3.88 6.65
CA TRP A 68 4.54 -3.70 8.09
C TRP A 68 4.05 -2.28 8.37
N SER A 69 2.99 -2.15 9.18
CA SER A 69 2.43 -0.87 9.61
C SER A 69 2.59 -0.66 11.11
N GLU A 70 3.16 0.47 11.50
CA GLU A 70 3.14 0.98 12.86
C GLU A 70 2.15 2.14 12.94
N ILE A 71 1.27 2.13 13.93
CA ILE A 71 0.26 3.17 14.15
C ILE A 71 0.49 3.77 15.53
N ILE A 72 0.75 5.07 15.56
CA ILE A 72 1.05 5.81 16.80
C ILE A 72 -0.05 6.84 17.02
N GLU A 73 -0.71 6.77 18.17
CA GLU A 73 -1.65 7.81 18.58
C GLU A 73 -0.88 9.10 18.91
N MET A 74 -1.34 10.22 18.36
CA MET A 74 -0.68 11.51 18.43
C MET A 74 -1.57 12.54 19.12
N THR A 75 -1.07 13.09 20.22
CA THR A 75 -1.71 14.20 20.94
C THR A 75 -1.49 15.55 20.24
N SER A 76 -0.54 15.63 19.31
CA SER A 76 -0.20 16.83 18.55
C SER A 76 0.41 16.44 17.20
N THR A 77 0.02 17.13 16.13
CA THR A 77 0.55 16.94 14.76
C THR A 77 1.74 17.85 14.45
N THR A 78 2.34 18.47 15.48
CA THR A 78 3.51 19.35 15.31
C THR A 78 4.75 18.55 14.88
N SER A 79 5.63 19.19 14.12
CA SER A 79 6.87 18.57 13.64
C SER A 79 7.74 18.03 14.79
N ALA A 80 7.81 18.75 15.92
CA ALA A 80 8.58 18.31 17.09
C ALA A 80 8.03 17.02 17.72
N ALA A 81 6.71 16.88 17.80
CA ALA A 81 6.07 15.66 18.29
C ALA A 81 6.34 14.48 17.33
N THR A 82 6.19 14.71 16.02
CA THR A 82 6.50 13.71 14.98
C THR A 82 7.94 13.23 15.06
N ILE A 83 8.91 14.16 15.11
CA ILE A 83 10.35 13.85 15.20
C ILE A 83 10.62 12.96 16.42
N ARG A 84 10.07 13.33 17.59
CA ARG A 84 10.26 12.55 18.82
C ARG A 84 9.77 11.11 18.68
N GLN A 85 8.61 10.89 18.04
CA GLN A 85 8.10 9.54 17.83
C GLN A 85 8.91 8.77 16.80
N LEU A 86 9.30 9.40 15.69
CA LEU A 86 10.14 8.77 14.68
C LEU A 86 11.51 8.38 15.24
N THR A 87 12.15 9.25 16.03
CA THR A 87 13.43 8.91 16.69
C THR A 87 13.29 7.70 17.60
N ARG A 88 12.20 7.61 18.38
CA ARG A 88 11.93 6.44 19.24
C ARG A 88 11.70 5.19 18.41
N LEU A 89 10.90 5.29 17.35
CA LEU A 89 10.62 4.19 16.44
C LEU A 89 11.92 3.68 15.82
N PHE A 90 12.75 4.55 15.25
CA PHE A 90 14.02 4.15 14.62
C PHE A 90 15.05 3.60 15.62
N ALA A 91 15.05 4.10 16.87
CA ALA A 91 15.87 3.52 17.93
C ALA A 91 15.40 2.09 18.30
N SER A 92 14.09 1.82 18.25
CA SER A 92 13.53 0.50 18.52
C SER A 92 13.59 -0.45 17.32
N SER A 93 13.51 0.07 16.09
CA SER A 93 13.34 -0.72 14.87
C SER A 93 14.65 -1.32 14.33
N ALA A 94 15.80 -0.95 14.88
CA ALA A 94 17.05 -1.70 14.69
C ALA A 94 16.90 -3.19 15.04
N ILE A 95 15.93 -3.53 15.91
CA ILE A 95 15.59 -4.91 16.31
C ILE A 95 14.55 -5.55 15.35
N GLN A 96 13.84 -4.76 14.53
CA GLN A 96 12.71 -5.23 13.71
C GLN A 96 13.14 -5.94 12.41
N LEU A 97 14.42 -5.82 12.02
CA LEU A 97 15.02 -6.67 10.98
C LEU A 97 14.97 -8.17 11.34
N LEU A 98 14.82 -8.52 12.63
CA LEU A 98 14.67 -9.91 13.09
C LEU A 98 13.22 -10.41 13.05
N ARG A 99 12.23 -9.54 12.83
CA ARG A 99 10.80 -9.89 12.92
C ARG A 99 10.10 -9.99 11.57
N CYS A 100 10.77 -9.67 10.47
CA CYS A 100 10.32 -10.10 9.16
C CYS A 100 10.60 -11.61 9.08
N PRO A 101 9.58 -12.49 9.05
CA PRO A 101 9.83 -13.82 8.52
C PRO A 101 10.18 -13.56 7.06
N THR A 102 11.48 -13.54 6.75
CA THR A 102 11.92 -13.67 5.38
C THR A 102 11.17 -14.88 4.82
N THR A 103 10.65 -14.77 3.61
CA THR A 103 10.01 -15.91 2.93
C THR A 103 10.96 -17.12 2.90
N GLU A 104 12.27 -16.90 2.99
CA GLU A 104 13.36 -17.85 3.23
C GLU A 104 13.29 -18.60 4.59
N ALA A 105 12.90 -17.96 5.70
CA ALA A 105 12.75 -18.66 6.97
C ALA A 105 11.56 -19.64 6.96
N SER A 106 10.57 -19.43 6.08
CA SER A 106 9.41 -20.32 5.95
C SER A 106 9.71 -21.65 5.25
N SER A 107 10.72 -21.69 4.37
CA SER A 107 11.16 -22.92 3.69
C SER A 107 12.07 -23.74 4.61
N LEU A 108 12.97 -23.09 5.35
CA LEU A 108 13.82 -23.74 6.34
C LEU A 108 13.04 -24.28 7.54
N LEU A 109 12.05 -23.54 8.05
CA LEU A 109 11.17 -24.05 9.12
C LEU A 109 10.27 -25.20 8.66
N ARG A 110 9.88 -25.24 7.38
CA ARG A 110 9.18 -26.41 6.80
C ARG A 110 10.10 -27.63 6.72
N SER A 111 11.34 -27.44 6.30
CA SER A 111 12.35 -28.51 6.21
C SER A 111 12.74 -29.08 7.59
N LEU A 112 12.84 -28.22 8.61
CA LEU A 112 13.09 -28.65 9.99
C LEU A 112 11.88 -29.36 10.62
N ARG A 113 10.65 -28.93 10.30
CA ARG A 113 9.42 -29.63 10.74
C ARG A 113 9.26 -31.00 10.09
N SER A 114 9.63 -31.16 8.82
CA SER A 114 9.63 -32.49 8.18
C SER A 114 10.70 -33.41 8.78
N SER A 115 11.90 -32.89 9.05
CA SER A 115 12.97 -33.68 9.68
C SER A 115 12.65 -34.11 11.12
N ALA A 116 11.95 -33.26 11.89
CA ALA A 116 11.50 -33.62 13.24
C ALA A 116 10.35 -34.64 13.25
N ALA A 117 9.48 -34.62 12.23
CA ALA A 117 8.36 -35.57 12.10
C ALA A 117 8.80 -36.98 11.69
N GLN A 118 10.03 -37.17 11.18
CA GLN A 118 10.60 -38.48 10.83
C GLN A 118 11.47 -39.10 11.93
N LYS A 119 11.55 -38.45 13.09
CA LYS A 119 12.33 -38.95 14.25
C LYS A 119 11.47 -39.26 15.48
N ALA A 120 10.15 -39.35 15.31
CA ALA A 120 9.20 -39.83 16.32
C ALA A 120 8.60 -41.17 15.87
#